data_AF-A0A8B7S5E2-F1
#
_entry.id   AF-A0A8B7S5E2-F1
#
_cell.length_a   1.000
_cell.length_b   1.000
_cell.length_c   1.000
_cell.angle_alpha   90.00
_cell.angle_beta   90.00
_cell.angle_gamma   90.00
#
_symmetry.space_group_name_H-M   'P 1'
#
loop_
_entity.id
_entity.type
_entity.pdbx_description
1 polymer ?
#
loop_
_entity_poly.entity_id
_entity_poly.type
_entity_poly.pdbx_seq_one_letter_code
_entity_poly.pdbx_strand_id
1 'polypeptide(L)'
;MQKPIMAVTGDETDEEIELAPSHMAAATGDMPTYQIPAPTTGLPQGVVMAASPGSLHSPQQLAEEATRKRELRLMKNREAARECRRKKKEYVKCLENRVAVLENQNKTLIEELKALKDLYCHKAE
;
A
#
# COMPACT_ATOMS: atom_id res chain seq x y z
N MET A 1 -29.63 -10.29 -24.30
CA MET A 1 -28.94 -9.39 -23.35
C MET A 1 -27.44 -9.47 -23.62
N GLN A 2 -26.91 -8.45 -24.29
CA GLN A 2 -25.50 -8.35 -24.68
C GLN A 2 -24.67 -7.93 -23.45
N LYS A 3 -23.64 -8.70 -23.08
CA LYS A 3 -22.66 -8.29 -22.06
C LYS A 3 -21.53 -7.51 -22.76
N PRO A 4 -21.10 -6.33 -22.28
CA PRO A 4 -19.95 -5.66 -22.88
C PRO A 4 -18.66 -6.35 -22.42
N ILE A 5 -17.83 -6.72 -23.39
CA ILE A 5 -16.47 -7.22 -23.23
C ILE A 5 -15.61 -6.00 -22.87
N MET A 6 -15.02 -5.98 -21.66
CA MET A 6 -13.98 -4.98 -21.37
C MET A 6 -12.72 -5.35 -22.16
N ALA A 7 -12.33 -4.45 -23.06
CA ALA A 7 -11.06 -4.52 -23.75
C ALA A 7 -9.91 -4.40 -22.73
N VAL A 8 -9.19 -5.51 -22.53
CA VAL A 8 -7.86 -5.51 -21.92
C VAL A 8 -6.89 -5.14 -23.03
N THR A 9 -6.52 -3.87 -23.12
CA THR A 9 -5.32 -3.45 -23.84
C THR A 9 -4.14 -3.61 -22.88
N GLY A 10 -3.35 -4.65 -23.10
CA GLY A 10 -2.13 -4.91 -22.37
C GLY A 10 -1.05 -3.89 -22.71
N ASP A 11 -0.18 -3.64 -21.73
CA ASP A 11 1.22 -3.33 -21.98
C ASP A 11 2.06 -3.97 -20.87
N GLU A 12 2.97 -4.81 -21.36
CA GLU A 12 4.21 -5.35 -20.80
C GLU A 12 4.15 -6.34 -19.62
N THR A 13 4.33 -7.60 -20.04
CA THR A 13 4.81 -8.75 -19.28
C THR A 13 6.15 -8.44 -18.60
N ASP A 14 6.16 -8.47 -17.26
CA ASP A 14 7.32 -8.91 -16.49
C ASP A 14 6.99 -10.31 -15.95
N GLU A 15 7.88 -11.24 -16.22
CA GLU A 15 7.74 -12.69 -16.10
C GLU A 15 7.32 -13.20 -14.70
N GLU A 16 6.61 -14.33 -14.78
CA GLU A 16 6.20 -15.30 -13.76
C GLU A 16 6.80 -15.19 -12.36
N ILE A 17 5.93 -15.02 -11.36
CA ILE A 17 5.88 -15.96 -10.23
C ILE A 17 4.41 -16.29 -9.96
N GLU A 18 4.06 -17.53 -10.31
CA GLU A 18 2.81 -18.19 -9.97
C GLU A 18 2.66 -18.25 -8.44
N LEU A 19 1.74 -17.46 -7.88
CA LEU A 19 1.25 -17.66 -6.52
C LEU A 19 -0.24 -17.97 -6.60
N ALA A 20 -0.55 -19.24 -6.39
CA ALA A 20 -1.90 -19.80 -6.39
C ALA A 20 -2.91 -18.94 -5.59
N PRO A 21 -4.20 -18.92 -5.96
CA PRO A 21 -5.21 -18.19 -5.20
C PRO A 21 -5.38 -18.83 -3.82
N SER A 22 -4.81 -18.21 -2.79
CA SER A 22 -5.23 -18.49 -1.42
C SER A 22 -6.68 -18.03 -1.30
N HIS A 23 -7.56 -19.01 -1.18
CA HIS A 23 -8.96 -18.90 -0.82
C HIS A 23 -9.10 -17.99 0.41
N MET A 24 -9.35 -16.70 0.18
CA MET A 24 -9.95 -15.85 1.18
C MET A 24 -11.41 -16.29 1.29
N ALA A 25 -11.65 -17.27 2.16
CA ALA A 25 -12.98 -17.60 2.64
C ALA A 25 -13.56 -16.31 3.21
N ALA A 26 -14.48 -15.68 2.49
CA ALA A 26 -15.40 -14.74 3.12
C ALA A 26 -16.29 -15.59 4.03
N ALA A 27 -15.84 -15.81 5.25
CA ALA A 27 -16.69 -16.30 6.32
C ALA A 27 -17.73 -15.20 6.56
N THR A 28 -18.91 -15.39 5.99
CA THR A 28 -20.15 -14.73 6.39
C THR A 28 -20.48 -15.15 7.83
N GLY A 29 -19.74 -14.58 8.77
CA GLY A 29 -20.09 -14.58 10.18
C GLY A 29 -21.21 -13.57 10.37
N ASP A 30 -22.39 -14.09 10.65
CA ASP A 30 -23.57 -13.34 11.09
C ASP A 30 -23.20 -12.55 12.36
N MET A 31 -22.83 -11.28 12.18
CA MET A 31 -22.51 -10.37 13.27
C MET A 31 -23.82 -9.68 13.69
N PRO A 32 -24.30 -9.86 14.93
CA PRO A 32 -25.46 -9.12 15.39
C PRO A 32 -25.14 -7.62 15.30
N THR A 33 -26.07 -6.89 14.68
CA THR A 33 -26.02 -5.44 14.55
C THR A 33 -25.98 -4.84 15.96
N TYR A 34 -24.79 -4.47 16.42
CA TYR A 34 -24.67 -3.50 17.49
C TYR A 34 -24.97 -2.13 16.87
N GLN A 35 -26.21 -1.66 17.04
CA GLN A 35 -26.56 -0.27 16.77
C GLN A 35 -25.69 0.62 17.65
N ILE A 36 -24.74 1.30 17.03
CA ILE A 36 -24.07 2.46 17.62
C ILE A 36 -25.00 3.65 17.36
N PRO A 37 -25.59 4.28 18.40
CA PRO A 37 -26.34 5.51 18.20
C PRO A 37 -25.40 6.58 17.63
N ALA A 38 -25.74 7.11 16.46
CA ALA A 38 -25.09 8.32 15.95
C ALA A 38 -25.34 9.48 16.93
N PRO A 39 -24.39 10.42 17.10
CA PRO A 39 -24.57 11.53 18.01
C PRO A 39 -25.75 12.39 17.55
N THR A 40 -26.78 12.44 18.38
CA THR A 40 -27.93 13.33 18.25
C THR A 40 -27.50 14.75 18.61
N THR A 41 -27.00 15.52 17.64
CA THR A 41 -27.01 16.99 17.75
C THR A 41 -28.34 17.48 17.21
N GLY A 42 -29.35 17.51 18.08
CA GLY A 42 -30.63 18.13 17.80
C GLY A 42 -30.49 19.65 17.80
N LEU A 43 -30.76 20.28 16.66
CA LEU A 43 -31.25 21.65 16.58
C LEU A 43 -32.15 21.78 15.34
N PRO A 44 -33.48 21.95 15.50
CA PRO A 44 -34.33 22.51 14.49
C PRO A 44 -34.34 24.03 14.67
N GLN A 45 -33.43 24.74 14.00
CA GLN A 45 -33.60 26.18 13.84
C GLN A 45 -33.26 26.58 12.41
N GLY A 46 -34.30 27.03 11.71
CA GLY A 46 -34.17 27.78 10.49
C GLY A 46 -33.25 28.97 10.71
N VAL A 47 -32.17 29.01 9.95
CA VAL A 47 -31.46 30.23 9.64
C VAL A 47 -31.33 30.25 8.13
N VAL A 48 -31.98 31.25 7.54
CA VAL A 48 -31.91 31.60 6.13
C VAL A 48 -30.45 31.88 5.76
N MET A 49 -29.80 30.96 5.05
CA MET A 49 -28.52 31.27 4.42
C MET A 49 -28.80 32.04 3.14
N ALA A 50 -28.50 33.34 3.20
CA ALA A 50 -28.58 34.26 2.08
C ALA A 50 -27.82 33.72 0.86
N ALA A 51 -28.44 33.90 -0.31
CA ALA A 51 -27.99 33.42 -1.60
C ALA A 51 -26.53 33.83 -1.91
N SER A 52 -25.68 32.83 -2.14
CA SER A 52 -24.48 32.96 -2.98
C SER A 52 -24.80 32.39 -4.37
N PRO A 53 -24.42 33.06 -5.47
CA PRO A 53 -24.91 32.71 -6.80
C PRO A 53 -24.15 31.53 -7.39
N GLY A 54 -24.90 30.54 -7.90
CA GLY A 54 -24.37 29.47 -8.76
C GLY A 54 -24.28 28.13 -8.03
N SER A 55 -25.23 27.24 -8.31
CA SER A 55 -25.29 25.93 -7.65
C SER A 55 -26.63 25.20 -7.80
N LEU A 56 -27.45 25.51 -8.81
CA LEU A 56 -28.57 24.65 -9.19
C LEU A 56 -28.01 23.47 -10.01
N HIS A 57 -27.17 22.64 -9.39
CA HIS A 57 -26.67 21.46 -10.05
C HIS A 57 -27.80 20.46 -10.19
N SER A 58 -28.13 20.12 -11.43
CA SER A 58 -29.04 19.02 -11.75
C SER A 58 -28.53 17.74 -11.05
N PRO A 59 -29.41 16.82 -10.59
CA PRO A 59 -29.00 15.53 -10.05
C PRO A 59 -27.99 14.78 -10.93
N GLN A 60 -28.05 15.00 -12.25
CA GLN A 60 -27.11 14.47 -13.21
C GLN A 60 -25.69 15.06 -13.08
N GLN A 61 -25.56 16.37 -12.85
CA GLN A 61 -24.26 17.02 -12.65
C GLN A 61 -23.59 16.56 -11.36
N LEU A 62 -24.35 16.34 -10.29
CA LEU A 62 -23.83 15.77 -9.04
C LEU A 62 -23.30 14.34 -9.24
N ALA A 63 -23.96 13.53 -10.08
CA ALA A 63 -23.49 12.19 -10.42
C ALA A 63 -22.21 12.20 -11.27
N GLU A 64 -22.09 13.14 -12.22
CA GLU A 64 -20.89 13.33 -13.03
C GLU A 64 -19.70 13.80 -12.18
N GLU A 65 -19.91 14.76 -11.27
CA GLU A 65 -18.89 15.20 -10.31
C GLU A 65 -18.44 14.07 -9.37
N ALA A 66 -19.39 13.27 -8.87
CA ALA A 66 -19.08 12.10 -8.05
C ALA A 66 -18.20 11.09 -8.82
N THR A 67 -18.49 10.89 -10.10
CA THR A 67 -17.71 10.00 -10.99
C THR A 67 -16.30 10.53 -11.21
N ARG A 68 -16.14 11.82 -11.56
CA ARG A 68 -14.81 12.46 -11.70
C ARG A 68 -14.00 12.36 -10.42
N LYS A 69 -14.63 12.59 -9.25
CA LYS A 69 -13.97 12.44 -7.94
C LYS A 69 -13.53 11.00 -7.68
N ARG A 70 -14.32 10.01 -8.10
CA ARG A 70 -13.96 8.58 -7.99
C ARG A 70 -12.78 8.24 -8.89
N GLU A 71 -12.77 8.70 -10.13
CA GLU A 71 -11.68 8.49 -11.07
C GLU A 71 -10.36 9.06 -10.54
N LEU A 72 -10.38 10.29 -10.02
CA LEU A 72 -9.20 10.89 -9.40
C LEU A 72 -8.68 10.08 -8.22
N ARG A 73 -9.58 9.55 -7.37
CA ARG A 73 -9.18 8.67 -6.25
C ARG A 73 -8.52 7.38 -6.75
N LEU A 74 -9.06 6.77 -7.80
CA LEU A 74 -8.50 5.55 -8.38
C LEU A 74 -7.12 5.80 -9.00
N MET A 75 -6.93 6.92 -9.69
CA MET A 75 -5.64 7.32 -10.25
C MET A 75 -4.58 7.52 -9.16
N LYS A 76 -4.91 8.27 -8.10
CA LYS A 76 -4.02 8.47 -6.94
C LYS A 76 -3.71 7.16 -6.21
N ASN A 77 -4.69 6.28 -6.04
CA ASN A 77 -4.47 4.97 -5.41
C ASN A 77 -3.56 4.07 -6.27
N ARG A 78 -3.72 4.11 -7.61
CA ARG A 78 -2.85 3.40 -8.54
C ARG A 78 -1.40 3.85 -8.42
N GLU A 79 -1.16 5.15 -8.28
CA GLU A 79 0.17 5.72 -8.03
C GLU A 79 0.71 5.28 -6.67
N ALA A 80 -0.08 5.41 -5.61
CA ALA A 80 0.33 4.99 -4.26
C ALA A 80 0.69 3.50 -4.20
N ALA A 81 -0.06 2.63 -4.88
CA ALA A 81 0.22 1.20 -4.93
C ALA A 81 1.51 0.88 -5.70
N ARG A 82 1.77 1.59 -6.81
CA ARG A 82 3.04 1.47 -7.55
C ARG A 82 4.22 1.88 -6.66
N GLU A 83 4.11 3.02 -6.00
CA GLU A 83 5.14 3.56 -5.13
C GLU A 83 5.40 2.67 -3.89
N CYS A 84 4.34 2.12 -3.29
CA CYS A 84 4.44 1.17 -2.19
C CYS A 84 5.24 -0.08 -2.60
N ARG A 85 4.93 -0.66 -3.77
CA ARG A 85 5.68 -1.81 -4.30
C ARG A 85 7.13 -1.46 -4.61
N ARG A 86 7.39 -0.31 -5.22
CA ARG A 86 8.75 0.18 -5.53
C ARG A 86 9.59 0.30 -4.26
N LYS A 87 9.08 0.99 -3.24
CA LYS A 87 9.75 1.15 -1.94
C LYS A 87 10.02 -0.18 -1.26
N LYS A 88 9.07 -1.12 -1.31
CA LYS A 88 9.27 -2.46 -0.75
C LYS A 88 10.41 -3.20 -1.48
N LYS A 89 10.45 -3.15 -2.81
CA LYS A 89 11.53 -3.75 -3.62
C LYS A 89 12.88 -3.14 -3.27
N GLU A 90 12.96 -1.82 -3.11
CA GLU A 90 14.19 -1.12 -2.72
C GLU A 90 14.63 -1.43 -1.29
N TYR A 91 13.67 -1.51 -0.36
CA TYR A 91 13.97 -1.85 1.03
C TYR A 91 14.59 -3.25 1.14
N VAL A 92 14.03 -4.23 0.43
CA VAL A 92 14.60 -5.59 0.36
C VAL A 92 16.02 -5.55 -0.18
N LYS A 93 16.26 -4.86 -1.31
CA LYS A 93 17.61 -4.71 -1.88
C LYS A 93 18.61 -4.06 -0.90
N CYS A 94 18.16 -3.05 -0.17
CA CYS A 94 18.98 -2.38 0.84
C CYS A 94 19.33 -3.32 2.01
N LEU A 95 18.38 -4.15 2.45
CA LEU A 95 18.64 -5.18 3.46
C LEU A 95 19.63 -6.24 2.96
N GLU A 96 19.45 -6.74 1.74
CA GLU A 96 20.38 -7.70 1.12
C GLU A 96 21.80 -7.12 1.04
N ASN A 97 21.93 -5.86 0.60
CA ASN A 97 23.22 -5.18 0.58
C ASN A 97 23.81 -5.01 1.99
N ARG A 98 22.99 -4.61 2.97
CA ARG A 98 23.44 -4.45 4.35
C ARG A 98 23.92 -5.78 4.94
N VAL A 99 23.23 -6.89 4.65
CA VAL A 99 23.65 -8.23 5.04
C VAL A 99 25.01 -8.56 4.43
N ALA A 100 25.19 -8.37 3.13
CA ALA A 100 26.47 -8.63 2.46
C ALA A 100 27.64 -7.79 3.04
N VAL A 101 27.40 -6.51 3.33
CA VAL A 101 28.40 -5.65 3.97
C VAL A 101 28.76 -6.17 5.37
N LEU A 102 27.76 -6.53 6.17
CA LEU A 102 27.98 -7.05 7.52
C LEU A 102 28.69 -8.41 7.52
N GLU A 103 28.36 -9.29 6.58
CA GLU A 103 29.05 -10.57 6.39
C GLU A 103 30.52 -10.36 6.04
N ASN A 104 30.82 -9.44 5.12
CA ASN A 104 32.19 -9.11 4.76
C ASN A 104 32.97 -8.50 5.94
N GLN A 105 32.35 -7.57 6.68
CA GLN A 105 32.95 -6.99 7.89
C GLN A 105 33.24 -8.07 8.95
N ASN A 106 32.29 -8.99 9.17
CA ASN A 106 32.46 -10.06 10.14
C ASN A 106 33.63 -10.98 9.75
N LYS A 107 33.72 -11.33 8.46
CA LYS A 107 34.83 -12.12 7.93
C LYS A 107 36.18 -11.44 8.18
N THR A 108 36.32 -10.16 7.84
CA THR A 108 37.57 -9.40 8.08
C THR A 108 37.93 -9.38 9.56
N LEU A 109 36.96 -9.11 10.45
CA LEU A 109 37.21 -9.10 11.89
C LEU A 109 37.63 -10.46 12.44
N ILE A 110 37.06 -11.56 11.93
CA ILE A 110 37.49 -12.92 12.30
C ILE A 110 38.94 -13.17 11.88
N GLU A 111 39.31 -12.77 10.65
CA GLU A 111 40.68 -12.92 10.13
C GLU A 111 41.69 -12.11 10.97
N GLU A 112 41.35 -10.86 11.31
CA GLU A 112 42.18 -10.02 12.19
C GLU A 112 42.35 -10.62 13.59
N LEU A 113 41.26 -11.09 14.19
CA LEU A 113 41.30 -11.75 15.50
C LEU A 113 42.14 -13.02 15.48
N LYS A 114 42.07 -13.79 14.39
CA LYS A 114 42.90 -14.99 14.20
C LYS A 114 44.37 -14.62 14.09
N ALA A 115 44.70 -13.65 13.22
CA ALA A 115 46.08 -13.18 13.05
C ALA A 115 46.69 -12.67 14.35
N LEU A 116 45.91 -11.93 15.16
CA LEU A 116 46.34 -11.48 16.48
C LEU A 116 46.58 -12.66 17.44
N LYS A 117 45.66 -13.63 17.51
CA LYS A 117 45.82 -14.82 18.36
C LYS A 117 47.06 -15.63 17.96
N ASP A 118 47.27 -15.84 16.66
CA ASP A 118 48.42 -16.57 16.13
C ASP A 118 49.74 -15.88 16.52
N LEU A 119 49.80 -14.55 16.42
CA LEU A 119 50.98 -13.76 16.83
C LEU A 119 51.28 -13.89 18.34
N TYR A 120 50.25 -13.92 19.18
CA TYR A 120 50.43 -14.10 20.64
C TYR A 120 50.80 -15.54 21.01
N CYS A 121 50.28 -16.56 20.31
CA CYS A 121 50.67 -17.95 20.52
C CYS A 121 52.14 -18.21 20.18
N HIS A 122 52.70 -17.55 19.15
CA HIS A 122 54.11 -17.69 18.76
C HIS A 122 55.09 -16.81 19.56
N LYS A 123 54.61 -15.93 20.45
CA LYS A 123 55.45 -15.14 21.37
C LYS A 123 55.61 -15.75 22.77
N ALA A 124 54.85 -16.79 23.08
CA ALA A 124 54.82 -17.43 24.39
C ALA A 124 55.61 -18.75 24.47
N GLU A 125 56.29 -19.14 23.38
CA GLU A 125 57.35 -20.17 23.32
C GLU A 125 58.72 -19.50 23.12
#